data_AF-A0A6P7F5F1-F1
#
_entry.id   AF-A0A6P7F5F1-F1
#
_cell.length_a   1.000
_cell.length_b   1.000
_cell.length_c   1.000
_cell.angle_alpha   90.00
_cell.angle_beta   90.00
_cell.angle_gamma   90.00
#
_symmetry.space_group_name_H-M   'P 1'
#
loop_
_entity.id
_entity.type
_entity.pdbx_description
1 polymer ?
#
loop_
_entity_poly.entity_id
_entity_poly.type
_entity_poly.pdbx_seq_one_letter_code
_entity_poly.pdbx_strand_id
1 'polypeptide(L)'
;MKSYIIILLICLTNALLVTSSINICYRYKDKALKDNDDDTTYFFQVPKYDANISHPAIRLDAHFKNLSIWIGHSHNGVFEIPQILNVTFPNITVIGEYNMSGNIGELFDIFGDGDFALSLLNFSVAFSIIEVDVNTTSFCTRVSLDVDVQSVPVEFHGLMGDQELEDLFNKAFVAMFPEVIKDMWRRAQNENEPGIEKFINDIINAFGPFVHGILDDLQKLAKETTPKVNQI
;
A
#
# COMPACT_ATOMS: atom_id res chain seq x y z
N MET A 1 36.90 21.85 -19.68
CA MET A 1 35.67 22.26 -18.96
C MET A 1 34.41 21.77 -19.70
N LYS A 2 34.31 20.47 -20.02
CA LYS A 2 33.17 19.86 -20.72
C LYS A 2 32.75 18.46 -20.19
N SER A 3 33.33 17.99 -19.09
CA SER A 3 33.04 16.64 -18.55
C SER A 3 32.13 16.62 -17.32
N TYR A 4 31.86 17.76 -16.67
CA TYR A 4 30.96 17.82 -15.50
C TYR A 4 29.48 17.99 -15.87
N ILE A 5 29.17 18.49 -17.08
CA ILE A 5 27.79 18.67 -17.56
C ILE A 5 27.13 17.34 -17.93
N ILE A 6 27.91 16.37 -18.46
CA ILE A 6 27.37 15.05 -18.84
C ILE A 6 27.10 14.19 -17.60
N ILE A 7 27.93 14.29 -16.54
CA ILE A 7 27.70 13.58 -15.28
C ILE A 7 26.50 14.19 -14.52
N LEU A 8 26.33 15.52 -14.54
CA LEU A 8 25.13 16.16 -13.97
C LEU A 8 23.86 15.81 -14.77
N LEU A 9 23.94 15.67 -16.10
CA LEU A 9 22.79 15.27 -16.93
C LEU A 9 22.40 13.81 -16.70
N ILE A 10 23.37 12.89 -16.52
CA ILE A 10 23.11 11.47 -16.24
C ILE A 10 22.57 11.28 -14.82
N CYS A 11 23.02 12.10 -13.85
CA CYS A 11 22.43 12.13 -12.51
C CYS A 11 21.03 12.78 -12.50
N LEU A 12 20.77 13.84 -13.29
CA LEU A 12 19.43 14.41 -13.42
C LEU A 12 18.48 13.48 -14.16
N THR A 13 18.92 12.74 -15.18
CA THR A 13 18.04 11.79 -15.88
C THR A 13 17.75 10.57 -15.04
N ASN A 14 18.68 10.08 -14.19
CA ASN A 14 18.35 9.01 -13.25
C ASN A 14 17.48 9.48 -12.07
N ALA A 15 17.60 10.75 -11.66
CA ALA A 15 16.68 11.37 -10.69
C ALA A 15 15.28 11.66 -11.28
N LEU A 16 15.15 11.71 -12.61
CA LEU A 16 13.88 11.87 -13.34
C LEU A 16 13.30 10.56 -13.91
N LEU A 17 14.03 9.44 -13.89
CA LEU A 17 13.65 8.18 -14.56
C LEU A 17 13.46 6.97 -13.63
N VAL A 18 13.52 7.16 -12.32
CA VAL A 18 12.96 6.19 -11.36
C VAL A 18 11.84 6.86 -10.57
N THR A 19 10.93 7.55 -11.27
CA THR A 19 9.60 7.75 -10.72
C THR A 19 8.88 6.44 -10.92
N SER A 20 8.90 5.59 -9.90
CA SER A 20 8.08 4.40 -9.77
C SER A 20 6.61 4.78 -9.73
N SER A 21 6.12 5.19 -10.89
CA SER A 21 4.75 5.61 -11.08
C SER A 21 3.92 4.36 -11.38
N ILE A 22 2.79 4.23 -10.72
CA ILE A 22 1.88 3.11 -10.90
C ILE A 22 0.68 3.60 -11.70
N ASN A 23 0.21 2.81 -12.65
CA ASN A 23 -1.04 3.10 -13.35
C ASN A 23 -2.20 2.54 -12.53
N ILE A 24 -3.00 3.45 -11.97
CA ILE A 24 -4.23 3.11 -11.27
C ILE A 24 -5.38 3.29 -12.26
N CYS A 25 -6.09 2.21 -12.57
CA CYS A 25 -7.24 2.23 -13.45
C CYS A 25 -8.49 1.76 -12.71
N TYR A 26 -9.39 2.71 -12.49
CA TYR A 26 -10.73 2.45 -12.01
C TYR A 26 -11.67 2.19 -13.19
N ARG A 27 -12.38 1.05 -13.17
CA ARG A 27 -13.43 0.78 -14.17
C ARG A 27 -14.78 1.12 -13.57
N TYR A 28 -15.55 1.97 -14.26
CA TYR A 28 -16.93 2.27 -13.87
C TYR A 28 -17.73 0.97 -13.99
N LYS A 29 -17.93 0.26 -12.89
CA LYS A 29 -18.82 -0.91 -12.84
C LYS A 29 -20.24 -0.44 -12.52
N ASP A 30 -21.22 -0.96 -13.25
CA ASP A 30 -22.67 -0.70 -13.06
C ASP A 30 -23.26 -1.19 -11.71
N LYS A 31 -22.43 -1.59 -10.75
CA LYS A 31 -22.88 -2.07 -9.45
C LYS A 31 -22.41 -1.13 -8.37
N ALA A 32 -23.28 -0.17 -8.05
CA ALA A 32 -23.27 0.50 -6.76
C ALA A 32 -23.33 -0.59 -5.68
N LEU A 33 -22.21 -0.80 -4.97
CA LEU A 33 -22.30 -1.41 -3.66
C LEU A 33 -23.20 -0.49 -2.84
N LYS A 34 -24.25 -1.06 -2.23
CA LYS A 34 -25.14 -0.29 -1.37
C LYS A 34 -24.31 0.30 -0.24
N ASP A 35 -24.26 1.62 -0.21
CA ASP A 35 -23.69 2.37 0.88
C ASP A 35 -24.53 2.07 2.13
N ASN A 36 -23.92 1.42 3.11
CA ASN A 36 -24.54 1.26 4.43
C ASN A 36 -24.09 2.47 5.23
N ASP A 37 -24.98 3.45 5.29
CA ASP A 37 -24.82 4.86 5.70
C ASP A 37 -24.37 5.09 7.16
N ASP A 38 -23.77 4.11 7.85
CA ASP A 38 -23.44 4.26 9.27
C ASP A 38 -22.19 3.51 9.76
N ASP A 39 -21.54 2.69 8.92
CA ASP A 39 -20.39 1.89 9.38
C ASP A 39 -19.05 2.49 8.93
N THR A 40 -18.37 3.13 9.88
CA THR A 40 -17.01 3.71 9.71
C THR A 40 -15.91 2.67 9.51
N THR A 41 -16.27 1.39 9.36
CA THR A 41 -15.32 0.27 9.27
C THR A 41 -15.59 -0.55 8.01
N TYR A 42 -14.56 -0.73 7.19
CA TYR A 42 -14.62 -1.69 6.09
C TYR A 42 -14.09 -3.05 6.53
N PHE A 43 -14.77 -4.12 6.11
CA PHE A 43 -14.42 -5.50 6.46
C PHE A 43 -14.18 -6.35 5.21
N PHE A 44 -13.07 -7.10 5.21
CA PHE A 44 -12.72 -8.01 4.13
C PHE A 44 -12.29 -9.36 4.69
N GLN A 45 -12.59 -10.41 3.93
CA GLN A 45 -12.06 -11.76 4.19
C GLN A 45 -11.17 -12.19 3.04
N VAL A 46 -9.95 -12.60 3.38
CA VAL A 46 -9.01 -13.21 2.44
C VAL A 46 -8.80 -14.66 2.89
N PRO A 47 -9.34 -15.66 2.16
CA PRO A 47 -9.30 -17.04 2.61
C PRO A 47 -7.88 -17.58 2.80
N LYS A 48 -6.95 -17.17 1.93
CA LYS A 48 -5.56 -17.59 1.95
C LYS A 48 -4.65 -16.53 1.34
N TYR A 49 -3.45 -16.38 1.92
CA TYR A 49 -2.35 -15.61 1.34
C TYR A 49 -1.03 -16.34 1.61
N ASP A 50 -0.19 -16.49 0.60
CA ASP A 50 1.13 -17.11 0.74
C ASP A 50 2.19 -16.05 0.47
N ALA A 51 3.18 -15.94 1.35
CA ALA A 51 4.30 -15.03 1.24
C ALA A 51 5.61 -15.83 1.25
N ASN A 52 6.41 -15.66 0.20
CA ASN A 52 7.73 -16.25 0.10
C ASN A 52 8.76 -15.13 -0.06
N ILE A 53 9.59 -14.94 0.97
CA ILE A 53 10.68 -13.98 0.99
C ILE A 53 11.97 -14.78 0.85
N SER A 54 12.73 -14.49 -0.20
CA SER A 54 14.03 -15.13 -0.43
C SER A 54 15.12 -14.06 -0.60
N HIS A 55 15.89 -13.85 0.46
CA HIS A 55 17.02 -12.93 0.51
C HIS A 55 18.26 -13.65 1.07
N PRO A 56 19.51 -13.28 0.68
CA PRO A 56 20.70 -13.93 1.22
C PRO A 56 20.81 -13.94 2.75
N ALA A 57 20.22 -12.95 3.41
CA ALA A 57 20.20 -12.83 4.87
C ALA A 57 18.96 -13.42 5.55
N ILE A 58 17.87 -13.67 4.80
CA ILE A 58 16.62 -14.17 5.37
C ILE A 58 15.82 -14.94 4.31
N ARG A 59 15.36 -16.12 4.67
CA ARG A 59 14.38 -16.87 3.87
C ARG A 59 13.17 -17.13 4.75
N LEU A 60 11.99 -16.79 4.27
CA LEU A 60 10.74 -16.98 5.01
C LEU A 60 9.69 -17.49 4.04
N ASP A 61 9.06 -18.60 4.39
CA ASP A 61 7.85 -19.12 3.76
C ASP A 61 6.74 -19.04 4.79
N ALA A 62 5.71 -18.25 4.49
CA ALA A 62 4.59 -18.02 5.38
C ALA A 62 3.27 -18.24 4.65
N HIS A 63 2.42 -19.07 5.25
CA HIS A 63 1.08 -19.40 4.78
C HIS A 63 0.07 -18.82 5.76
N PHE A 64 -0.78 -17.92 5.27
CA PHE A 64 -1.82 -17.28 6.04
C PHE A 64 -3.19 -17.79 5.61
N LYS A 65 -4.10 -17.95 6.57
CA LYS A 65 -5.47 -18.43 6.35
C LYS A 65 -6.46 -17.61 7.17
N ASN A 66 -7.72 -17.63 6.72
CA ASN A 66 -8.86 -17.04 7.44
C ASN A 66 -8.63 -15.56 7.79
N LEU A 67 -7.93 -14.83 6.91
CA LEU A 67 -7.58 -13.44 7.17
C LEU A 67 -8.83 -12.59 7.19
N SER A 68 -9.00 -11.88 8.29
CA SER A 68 -10.04 -10.89 8.50
C SER A 68 -9.35 -9.54 8.61
N ILE A 69 -9.76 -8.61 7.74
CA ILE A 69 -9.16 -7.28 7.63
C ILE A 69 -10.22 -6.25 7.98
N TRP A 70 -9.95 -5.44 9.00
CA TRP A 70 -10.78 -4.31 9.40
C TRP A 70 -10.02 -3.02 9.14
N ILE A 71 -10.62 -2.13 8.38
CA ILE A 71 -10.05 -0.81 8.11
C ILE A 71 -10.96 0.20 8.79
N GLY A 72 -10.48 0.74 9.92
CA GLY A 72 -11.14 1.84 10.60
C GLY A 72 -10.93 3.12 9.80
N HIS A 73 -12.02 3.80 9.47
CA HIS A 73 -11.99 5.01 8.69
C HIS A 73 -12.13 6.24 9.59
N SER A 74 -11.26 7.23 9.39
CA SER A 74 -11.44 8.60 9.91
C SER A 74 -11.18 9.55 8.74
N HIS A 75 -12.22 10.27 8.29
CA HIS A 75 -12.10 11.21 7.18
C HIS A 75 -11.30 12.45 7.61
N ASN A 76 -9.98 12.38 7.50
CA ASN A 76 -9.10 13.55 7.51
C ASN A 76 -8.28 13.59 6.20
N GLY A 77 -8.93 13.32 5.07
CA GLY A 77 -8.30 13.52 3.77
C GLY A 77 -8.08 15.02 3.54
N VAL A 78 -6.82 15.45 3.45
CA VAL A 78 -6.48 16.82 3.08
C VAL A 78 -6.09 16.80 1.61
N PHE A 79 -6.86 17.50 0.79
CA PHE A 79 -6.53 17.72 -0.62
C PHE A 79 -5.69 18.99 -0.73
N GLU A 80 -4.40 18.84 -1.05
CA GLU A 80 -3.50 19.97 -1.26
C GLU A 80 -3.32 20.20 -2.76
N ILE A 81 -3.80 21.37 -3.22
CA ILE A 81 -3.73 21.78 -4.62
C ILE A 81 -2.25 21.97 -5.03
N PRO A 82 -1.82 21.42 -6.21
CA PRO A 82 -2.70 20.94 -7.27
C PRO A 82 -2.80 19.42 -7.45
N GLN A 83 -2.03 18.56 -6.77
CA GLN A 83 -1.90 17.16 -7.22
C GLN A 83 -1.62 16.14 -6.10
N ILE A 84 -1.67 16.52 -4.82
CA ILE A 84 -1.38 15.60 -3.71
C ILE A 84 -2.66 15.29 -2.93
N LEU A 85 -3.05 14.03 -2.96
CA LEU A 85 -4.09 13.48 -2.11
C LEU A 85 -3.43 12.67 -1.00
N ASN A 86 -3.64 13.06 0.25
CA ASN A 86 -3.18 12.30 1.41
C ASN A 86 -4.35 11.55 2.04
N VAL A 87 -4.25 10.23 2.11
CA VAL A 87 -5.24 9.38 2.77
C VAL A 87 -4.58 8.73 3.97
N THR A 88 -5.13 8.96 5.17
CA THR A 88 -4.63 8.36 6.40
C THR A 88 -5.70 7.46 7.01
N PHE A 89 -5.31 6.22 7.26
CA PHE A 89 -6.09 5.22 7.95
C PHE A 89 -5.63 5.18 9.42
N PRO A 90 -6.48 5.55 10.38
CA PRO A 90 -6.09 5.56 11.79
C PRO A 90 -5.69 4.17 12.28
N ASN A 91 -6.38 3.13 11.80
CA ASN A 91 -6.09 1.75 12.15
C ASN A 91 -6.53 0.78 11.04
N ILE A 92 -5.61 -0.09 10.62
CA ILE A 92 -5.90 -1.27 9.80
C ILE A 92 -5.54 -2.49 10.62
N THR A 93 -6.51 -3.29 11.02
CA THR A 93 -6.28 -4.54 11.76
C THR A 93 -6.42 -5.73 10.83
N VAL A 94 -5.48 -6.67 10.92
CA VAL A 94 -5.48 -7.96 10.23
C VAL A 94 -5.36 -9.05 11.29
N ILE A 95 -6.31 -9.97 11.32
CA ILE A 95 -6.28 -11.15 12.20
C ILE A 95 -6.43 -12.38 11.34
N GLY A 96 -5.74 -13.46 11.69
CA GLY A 96 -5.96 -14.76 11.07
C GLY A 96 -5.05 -15.82 11.64
N GLU A 97 -4.91 -16.90 10.88
CA GLU A 97 -4.01 -18.01 11.20
C GLU A 97 -2.77 -17.92 10.32
N TYR A 98 -1.61 -18.28 10.86
CA TYR A 98 -0.36 -18.37 10.13
C TYR A 98 0.33 -19.71 10.39
N ASN A 99 1.05 -20.18 9.38
CA ASN A 99 2.07 -21.21 9.50
C ASN A 99 3.29 -20.70 8.76
N MET A 100 4.40 -20.48 9.46
CA MET A 100 5.62 -19.98 8.86
C MET A 100 6.83 -20.85 9.20
N SER A 101 7.76 -20.88 8.27
CA SER A 101 9.08 -21.48 8.45
C SER A 101 10.12 -20.71 7.65
N GLY A 102 11.35 -20.69 8.13
CA GLY A 102 12.39 -19.87 7.52
C GLY A 102 13.69 -19.91 8.29
N ASN A 103 14.64 -19.08 7.87
CA ASN A 103 15.90 -18.87 8.55
C ASN A 103 16.40 -17.43 8.38
N ILE A 104 17.17 -16.98 9.36
CA ILE A 104 17.97 -15.75 9.26
C ILE A 104 19.41 -16.15 8.99
N GLY A 105 19.78 -16.18 7.70
CA GLY A 105 21.08 -16.63 7.22
C GLY A 105 21.35 -18.07 7.67
N GLU A 106 22.51 -18.27 8.30
CA GLU A 106 22.90 -19.55 8.94
C GLU A 106 22.81 -19.48 10.47
N LEU A 107 22.20 -18.43 11.03
CA LEU A 107 22.25 -18.16 12.46
C LEU A 107 21.18 -18.93 13.25
N PHE A 108 19.93 -18.84 12.81
CA PHE A 108 18.81 -19.53 13.45
C PHE A 108 17.63 -19.69 12.49
N ASP A 109 16.90 -20.78 12.69
CA ASP A 109 15.63 -21.03 12.04
C ASP A 109 14.52 -20.22 12.73
N ILE A 110 13.53 -19.80 11.95
CA ILE A 110 12.30 -19.20 12.44
C ILE A 110 11.15 -20.11 12.04
N PHE A 111 10.27 -20.43 12.99
CA PHE A 111 9.08 -21.21 12.70
C PHE A 111 7.96 -20.86 13.68
N GLY A 112 6.72 -21.08 13.26
CA GLY A 112 5.56 -20.92 14.12
C GLY A 112 4.30 -21.38 13.39
N ASP A 113 3.31 -21.80 14.16
CA ASP A 113 1.98 -22.18 13.68
C ASP A 113 0.97 -21.78 14.73
N GLY A 114 0.06 -20.88 14.39
CA GLY A 114 -0.92 -20.34 15.34
C GLY A 114 -1.71 -19.16 14.82
N ASP A 115 -2.36 -18.47 15.73
CA ASP A 115 -3.10 -17.24 15.43
C ASP A 115 -2.16 -16.03 15.43
N PHE A 116 -2.49 -15.02 14.63
CA PHE A 116 -1.82 -13.74 14.69
C PHE A 116 -2.78 -12.56 14.59
N ALA A 117 -2.37 -11.45 15.18
CA ALA A 117 -2.99 -10.15 15.03
C ALA A 117 -1.93 -9.11 14.66
N LEU A 118 -2.21 -8.31 13.64
CA LEU A 118 -1.37 -7.21 13.18
C LEU A 118 -2.24 -5.96 13.05
N SER A 119 -1.75 -4.83 13.52
CA SER A 119 -2.39 -3.53 13.29
C SER A 119 -1.42 -2.57 12.62
N LEU A 120 -1.86 -1.84 11.59
CA LEU A 120 -1.14 -0.70 11.03
C LEU A 120 -1.75 0.57 11.62
N LEU A 121 -1.03 1.24 12.50
CA LEU A 121 -1.51 2.47 13.15
C LEU A 121 -1.03 3.70 12.39
N ASN A 122 -1.97 4.61 12.12
CA ASN A 122 -1.74 5.83 11.35
C ASN A 122 -1.01 5.54 10.02
N PHE A 123 -1.49 4.52 9.31
CA PHE A 123 -1.01 4.20 7.97
C PHE A 123 -1.48 5.30 7.02
N SER A 124 -0.56 5.94 6.31
CA SER A 124 -0.90 6.99 5.35
C SER A 124 -0.32 6.70 3.98
N VAL A 125 -1.09 7.06 2.96
CA VAL A 125 -0.70 6.96 1.56
C VAL A 125 -0.88 8.34 0.93
N ALA A 126 0.22 8.90 0.46
CA ALA A 126 0.23 10.13 -0.33
C ALA A 126 0.23 9.76 -1.82
N PHE A 127 -0.75 10.27 -2.55
CA PHE A 127 -0.91 10.09 -3.98
C PHE A 127 -0.52 11.39 -4.67
N SER A 128 0.54 11.37 -5.47
CA SER A 128 0.88 12.47 -6.37
C SER A 128 0.41 12.13 -7.78
N ILE A 129 -0.59 12.85 -8.28
CA ILE A 129 -1.17 12.64 -9.60
C ILE A 129 -0.23 13.20 -10.66
N ILE A 130 0.30 12.33 -11.53
CA ILE A 130 1.22 12.71 -12.61
C ILE A 130 0.46 12.97 -13.92
N GLU A 131 -0.43 12.04 -14.28
CA GLU A 131 -1.20 12.09 -15.54
C GLU A 131 -2.58 11.49 -15.30
N VAL A 132 -3.60 12.05 -15.97
CA VAL A 132 -4.98 11.59 -15.87
C VAL A 132 -5.50 11.30 -17.27
N ASP A 133 -5.95 10.07 -17.50
CA ASP A 133 -6.66 9.62 -18.69
C ASP A 133 -8.10 9.22 -18.31
N VAL A 134 -9.07 9.98 -18.82
CA VAL A 134 -10.49 9.75 -18.55
C VAL A 134 -11.19 9.36 -19.84
N ASN A 135 -11.84 8.18 -19.83
CA ASN A 135 -12.73 7.76 -20.90
C ASN A 135 -14.14 7.45 -20.35
N THR A 136 -15.06 7.02 -21.22
CA THR A 136 -16.46 6.76 -20.85
C THR A 136 -16.65 5.54 -19.95
N THR A 137 -15.66 4.66 -19.85
CA THR A 137 -15.74 3.36 -19.17
C THR A 137 -14.77 3.20 -18.00
N SER A 138 -13.80 4.11 -17.89
CA SER A 138 -12.75 4.05 -16.89
C SER A 138 -12.10 5.41 -16.65
N PHE A 139 -11.51 5.52 -15.47
CA PHE A 139 -10.59 6.57 -15.09
C PHE A 139 -9.24 5.91 -14.81
N CYS A 140 -8.21 6.27 -15.58
CA CYS A 140 -6.84 5.85 -15.35
C CYS A 140 -6.00 7.05 -14.92
N THR A 141 -5.20 6.88 -13.89
CA THR A 141 -4.28 7.90 -13.41
C THR A 141 -2.92 7.28 -13.18
N ARG A 142 -1.89 7.96 -13.65
CA ARG A 142 -0.51 7.64 -13.34
C ARG A 142 -0.16 8.39 -12.07
N VAL A 143 0.15 7.67 -11.01
CA VAL A 143 0.44 8.28 -9.70
C VAL A 143 1.81 7.87 -9.20
N SER A 144 2.46 8.77 -8.48
CA SER A 144 3.50 8.39 -7.52
C SER A 144 2.82 8.17 -6.18
N LEU A 145 3.14 7.05 -5.53
CA LEU A 145 2.64 6.76 -4.19
C LEU A 145 3.77 6.97 -3.18
N ASP A 146 3.47 7.50 -2.01
CA ASP A 146 4.37 7.45 -0.87
C ASP A 146 3.60 6.87 0.31
N VAL A 147 4.24 5.99 1.07
CA VAL A 147 3.61 5.23 2.14
C VAL A 147 4.36 5.49 3.42
N ASP A 148 3.62 5.89 4.44
CA ASP A 148 4.12 6.03 5.79
C ASP A 148 3.28 5.20 6.76
N VAL A 149 3.95 4.66 7.77
CA VAL A 149 3.33 3.88 8.83
C VAL A 149 4.03 4.22 10.13
N GLN A 150 3.24 4.62 11.14
CA GLN A 150 3.81 5.06 12.39
C GLN A 150 4.23 3.88 13.27
N SER A 151 3.35 2.89 13.39
CA SER A 151 3.56 1.74 14.27
C SER A 151 2.84 0.53 13.71
N VAL A 152 3.44 -0.64 13.93
CA VAL A 152 2.86 -1.91 13.54
C VAL A 152 2.85 -2.86 14.74
N PRO A 153 1.89 -2.71 15.69
CA PRO A 153 1.67 -3.71 16.71
C PRO A 153 1.42 -5.07 16.05
N VAL A 154 2.13 -6.09 16.52
CA VAL A 154 1.96 -7.45 16.05
C VAL A 154 2.06 -8.42 17.20
N GLU A 155 1.25 -9.47 17.13
CA GLU A 155 1.19 -10.56 18.07
C GLU A 155 1.05 -11.85 17.27
N PHE A 156 2.12 -12.65 17.26
CA PHE A 156 2.11 -14.01 16.76
C PHE A 156 2.09 -14.96 17.95
N HIS A 157 1.15 -15.91 17.96
CA HIS A 157 1.09 -16.99 18.94
C HIS A 157 1.68 -18.29 18.39
N GLY A 158 2.32 -19.08 19.25
CA GLY A 158 3.02 -20.31 18.86
C GLY A 158 4.34 -20.07 18.13
N LEU A 159 4.89 -18.85 18.20
CA LEU A 159 6.13 -18.50 17.52
C LEU A 159 7.33 -19.06 18.27
N MET A 160 8.24 -19.73 17.57
CA MET A 160 9.45 -20.38 18.11
C MET A 160 9.19 -21.50 19.14
N GLY A 161 7.93 -21.84 19.43
CA GLY A 161 7.55 -22.89 20.38
C GLY A 161 7.91 -22.60 21.84
N ASP A 162 8.31 -21.37 22.17
CA ASP A 162 8.70 -20.93 23.51
C ASP A 162 8.19 -19.50 23.76
N GLN A 163 7.54 -19.28 24.91
CA GLN A 163 6.89 -18.00 25.21
C GLN A 163 7.89 -16.84 25.35
N GLU A 164 9.08 -17.08 25.91
CA GLU A 164 10.08 -16.03 26.09
C GLU A 164 10.64 -15.58 24.73
N LEU A 165 10.88 -16.54 23.84
CA LEU A 165 11.26 -16.25 22.46
C LEU A 165 10.11 -15.58 21.68
N GLU A 166 8.88 -16.06 21.80
CA GLU A 166 7.70 -15.43 21.18
C GLU A 166 7.59 -13.94 21.57
N ASP A 167 7.65 -13.65 22.86
CA ASP A 167 7.59 -12.28 23.38
C ASP A 167 8.75 -11.42 22.85
N LEU A 168 9.95 -11.99 22.73
CA LEU A 168 11.12 -11.31 22.19
C LEU A 168 10.93 -10.99 20.70
N PHE A 169 10.46 -11.95 19.90
CA PHE A 169 10.23 -11.75 18.47
C PHE A 169 9.09 -10.79 18.20
N ASN A 170 7.97 -10.87 18.92
CA ASN A 170 6.88 -9.91 18.80
C ASN A 170 7.36 -8.48 19.07
N LYS A 171 8.14 -8.25 20.14
CA LYS A 171 8.76 -6.94 20.41
C LYS A 171 9.72 -6.50 19.30
N ALA A 172 10.54 -7.41 18.79
CA ALA A 172 11.46 -7.12 17.70
C ALA A 172 10.71 -6.73 16.42
N PHE A 173 9.64 -7.45 16.07
CA PHE A 173 8.81 -7.15 14.91
C PHE A 173 8.13 -5.79 15.03
N VAL A 174 7.54 -5.46 16.18
CA VAL A 174 6.95 -4.13 16.41
C VAL A 174 7.97 -3.01 16.16
N ALA A 175 9.23 -3.21 16.56
CA ALA A 175 10.29 -2.23 16.36
C ALA A 175 10.80 -2.15 14.90
N MET A 176 10.76 -3.26 14.16
CA MET A 176 11.34 -3.34 12.81
C MET A 176 10.33 -3.11 11.69
N PHE A 177 9.08 -3.56 11.86
CA PHE A 177 8.08 -3.61 10.80
C PHE A 177 7.80 -2.27 10.11
N PRO A 178 7.72 -1.13 10.82
CA PRO A 178 7.53 0.15 10.14
C PRO A 178 8.60 0.44 9.06
N GLU A 179 9.87 0.20 9.39
CA GLU A 179 10.99 0.41 8.45
C GLU A 179 11.03 -0.67 7.37
N VAL A 180 10.71 -1.92 7.71
CA VAL A 180 10.62 -3.02 6.73
C VAL A 180 9.53 -2.73 5.68
N ILE A 181 8.35 -2.27 6.10
CA ILE A 181 7.26 -1.90 5.18
C ILE A 181 7.70 -0.78 4.24
N LYS A 182 8.36 0.26 4.76
CA LYS A 182 8.90 1.37 3.95
C LYS A 182 9.95 0.90 2.95
N ASP A 183 10.89 0.05 3.37
CA ASP A 183 11.92 -0.47 2.48
C ASP A 183 11.33 -1.40 1.41
N MET A 184 10.42 -2.30 1.79
CA MET A 184 9.70 -3.17 0.85
C MET A 184 8.94 -2.34 -0.18
N TRP A 185 8.21 -1.31 0.27
CA TRP A 185 7.47 -0.40 -0.61
C TRP A 185 8.38 0.33 -1.60
N ARG A 186 9.52 0.84 -1.12
CA ARG A 186 10.51 1.51 -1.98
C ARG A 186 11.13 0.57 -3.00
N ARG A 187 11.41 -0.69 -2.65
CA ARG A 187 11.96 -1.69 -3.59
C ARG A 187 10.94 -2.06 -4.65
N ALA A 188 9.74 -2.41 -4.21
CA ALA A 188 8.56 -2.65 -5.03
C ALA A 188 8.36 -1.59 -6.11
N GLN A 189 8.47 -0.33 -5.68
CA GLN A 189 8.45 0.84 -6.53
C GLN A 189 9.57 0.83 -7.58
N ASN A 190 10.82 0.71 -7.15
CA ASN A 190 11.97 0.73 -8.04
C ASN A 190 11.97 -0.41 -9.06
N GLU A 191 11.39 -1.55 -8.70
CA GLU A 191 11.35 -2.75 -9.54
C GLU A 191 10.13 -2.77 -10.49
N ASN A 192 9.21 -1.80 -10.38
CA ASN A 192 7.94 -1.76 -11.12
C ASN A 192 7.22 -3.11 -11.10
N GLU A 193 7.16 -3.76 -9.93
CA GLU A 193 6.61 -5.11 -9.83
C GLU A 193 5.13 -5.14 -10.25
N PRO A 194 4.76 -5.86 -11.34
CA PRO A 194 3.38 -5.88 -11.84
C PRO A 194 2.36 -6.39 -10.80
N GLY A 195 2.83 -7.18 -9.83
CA GLY A 195 1.99 -7.69 -8.74
C GLY A 195 1.42 -6.58 -7.86
N ILE A 196 2.16 -5.48 -7.66
CA ILE A 196 1.78 -4.39 -6.77
C ILE A 196 0.81 -3.45 -7.45
N GLU A 197 1.05 -3.12 -8.72
CA GLU A 197 0.07 -2.41 -9.54
C GLU A 197 -1.26 -3.18 -9.58
N LYS A 198 -1.21 -4.49 -9.78
CA LYS A 198 -2.41 -5.34 -9.75
C LYS A 198 -3.09 -5.32 -8.38
N PHE A 199 -2.34 -5.49 -7.29
CA PHE A 199 -2.87 -5.48 -5.92
C PHE A 199 -3.58 -4.16 -5.58
N ILE A 200 -2.94 -3.02 -5.90
CA ILE A 200 -3.49 -1.68 -5.68
C ILE A 200 -4.75 -1.49 -6.53
N ASN A 201 -4.73 -1.91 -7.79
CA ASN A 201 -5.91 -1.86 -8.65
C ASN A 201 -7.05 -2.75 -8.14
N ASP A 202 -6.76 -3.95 -7.65
CA ASP A 202 -7.75 -4.86 -7.07
C ASP A 202 -8.40 -4.23 -5.81
N ILE A 203 -7.60 -3.61 -4.95
CA ILE A 203 -8.05 -2.83 -3.77
C ILE A 203 -8.95 -1.68 -4.22
N ILE A 204 -8.47 -0.79 -5.08
CA ILE A 204 -9.20 0.42 -5.51
C ILE A 204 -10.52 0.04 -6.18
N ASN A 205 -10.53 -0.99 -7.02
CA ASN A 205 -11.75 -1.48 -7.65
C ASN A 205 -12.70 -2.20 -6.66
N ALA A 206 -12.21 -2.69 -5.51
CA ALA A 206 -13.05 -3.20 -4.43
C ALA A 206 -13.67 -2.06 -3.60
N PHE A 207 -12.95 -0.95 -3.41
CA PHE A 207 -13.43 0.27 -2.74
C PHE A 207 -14.29 1.18 -3.64
N GLY A 208 -14.93 0.62 -4.67
CA GLY A 208 -15.62 1.36 -5.73
C GLY A 208 -16.49 2.55 -5.29
N PRO A 209 -17.32 2.46 -4.22
CA PRO A 209 -18.11 3.60 -3.73
C PRO A 209 -17.28 4.76 -3.17
N PHE A 210 -16.25 4.45 -2.38
CA PHE A 210 -15.32 5.46 -1.84
C PHE A 210 -14.56 6.15 -2.96
N VAL A 211 -14.09 5.36 -3.93
CA VAL A 211 -13.39 5.87 -5.11
C VAL A 211 -14.31 6.73 -5.97
N HIS A 212 -15.61 6.42 -6.06
CA HIS A 212 -16.58 7.30 -6.76
C HIS A 212 -16.65 8.70 -6.15
N GLY A 213 -16.71 8.82 -4.81
CA GLY A 213 -16.75 10.14 -4.15
C GLY A 213 -15.49 10.98 -4.45
N ILE A 214 -14.31 10.36 -4.35
CA ILE A 214 -13.04 11.03 -4.70
C ILE A 214 -12.97 11.35 -6.20
N LEU A 215 -13.45 10.44 -7.06
CA LEU A 215 -13.47 10.64 -8.51
C LEU A 215 -14.38 11.80 -8.90
N ASP A 216 -15.54 11.97 -8.25
CA ASP A 216 -16.44 13.09 -8.51
C ASP A 216 -15.76 14.43 -8.17
N ASP A 217 -15.03 14.49 -7.05
CA ASP A 217 -14.23 15.66 -6.67
C ASP A 217 -13.08 15.91 -7.65
N LEU A 218 -12.34 14.87 -8.06
CA LEU A 218 -11.27 14.98 -9.04
C LEU A 218 -11.79 15.42 -10.43
N GLN A 219 -12.93 14.90 -10.87
CA GLN A 219 -13.56 15.30 -12.13
C GLN A 219 -14.02 16.76 -12.09
N LYS A 220 -14.54 17.22 -10.95
CA LYS A 220 -14.93 18.62 -10.76
C LYS A 220 -13.70 19.54 -10.86
N LEU A 221 -12.60 19.17 -10.20
CA LEU A 221 -11.33 19.91 -10.25
C LEU A 221 -10.71 19.93 -11.65
N ALA A 222 -10.74 18.82 -12.38
CA ALA A 222 -10.26 18.75 -13.76
C ALA A 222 -11.05 19.70 -14.69
N LYS A 223 -12.37 19.80 -14.51
CA LYS A 223 -13.21 20.76 -15.26
C LYS A 223 -12.88 22.22 -14.90
N GLU A 224 -12.51 22.51 -13.66
CA GLU A 224 -12.16 23.86 -13.20
C GLU A 224 -10.76 24.32 -13.63
N THR A 225 -9.82 23.38 -13.79
CA THR A 225 -8.42 23.64 -14.16
C THR A 225 -8.15 23.60 -15.67
N THR A 226 -9.12 23.16 -16.50
CA THR A 226 -8.99 23.23 -17.95
C THR A 226 -9.05 24.70 -18.39
N PRO A 227 -7.97 25.28 -18.96
CA PRO A 227 -7.96 26.68 -19.35
C PRO A 227 -9.06 26.92 -20.38
N LYS A 228 -9.89 27.94 -20.16
CA LYS A 228 -10.82 28.44 -21.17
C LYS A 228 -9.98 28.92 -22.36
N VAL A 229 -9.79 28.06 -23.36
CA VAL A 229 -9.27 28.46 -24.65
C VAL A 229 -10.33 29.38 -25.25
N ASN A 230 -10.11 30.69 -25.11
CA ASN A 230 -10.93 31.70 -25.75
C ASN A 230 -10.91 31.39 -27.26
N GLN A 231 -12.06 30.95 -27.78
CA GLN A 231 -12.29 30.89 -29.21
C GLN A 231 -12.29 32.34 -29.71
N ILE A 232 -11.24 32.69 -30.45
CA ILE A 232 -11.12 33.93 -31.22
C ILE A 232 -11.62 33.64 -32.63
#